data_AF-A0A820CYD2-F1
#
_entry.id   AF-A0A820CYD2-F1
#
_cell.length_a   1.000
_cell.length_b   1.000
_cell.length_c   1.000
_cell.angle_alpha   90.00
_cell.angle_beta   90.00
_cell.angle_gamma   90.00
#
_symmetry.space_group_name_H-M   'P 1'
#
loop_
_entity.id
_entity.type
_entity.pdbx_description
1 polymer ?
#
loop_
_entity_poly.entity_id
_entity_poly.type
_entity_poly.pdbx_seq_one_letter_code
_entity_poly.pdbx_strand_id
1 'polypeptide(L)'
;MTSHSLPDQYTGMTGTARAFQLLNSAGCWSDQLFDVLSLNILSQITAISPKATYYPEDLTCMVTIKWNLNSLPYSMQRFGYYLTAKKLIDLFLIIRGLLSSEVLLVALKKRYRVNYGINPNSYFNRLMAVPFRAKDIIADKTEFGRPDVALVLTQLSYYYSGLNDSQLIQCFVRLSKTESNPASTYEQWIPAEEQDGVPLSIKQWKGVNLKDYQQQTQDIFSTLRYNMLVVNYFLNHFVFPREAKQFPHKLVSSALDLSSSLRSKITTGFSGTNDTQLLFPVHIQQYDLLELQKTDAIVVNNFL
;
A
#
# COMPACT_ATOMS: atom_id res chain seq x y z
N MET A 1 -31.15 -9.08 -16.59
CA MET A 1 -31.42 -7.63 -16.41
C MET A 1 -30.29 -6.70 -16.90
N THR A 2 -29.30 -7.14 -17.68
CA THR A 2 -28.19 -6.25 -18.13
C THR A 2 -27.69 -6.54 -19.55
N SER A 3 -28.52 -7.14 -20.42
CA SER A 3 -28.11 -7.53 -21.77
C SER A 3 -28.41 -6.49 -22.85
N HIS A 4 -29.05 -5.36 -22.52
CA HIS A 4 -29.44 -4.38 -23.53
C HIS A 4 -28.25 -3.50 -23.95
N SER A 5 -28.04 -3.39 -25.26
CA SER A 5 -26.97 -2.60 -25.88
C SER A 5 -27.21 -1.11 -25.80
N LEU A 6 -28.47 -0.68 -25.69
CA LEU A 6 -28.84 0.71 -25.53
C LEU A 6 -28.76 1.15 -24.06
N PRO A 7 -28.40 2.42 -23.79
CA PRO A 7 -28.50 2.98 -22.45
C PRO A 7 -29.93 2.89 -21.92
N ASP A 8 -30.08 2.44 -20.68
CA ASP A 8 -31.34 2.48 -19.97
C ASP A 8 -31.81 3.94 -19.78
N GLN A 9 -33.11 4.19 -19.99
CA GLN A 9 -33.66 5.56 -20.03
C GLN A 9 -33.57 6.30 -18.69
N TYR A 10 -33.56 5.57 -17.57
CA TYR A 10 -33.57 6.16 -16.23
C TYR A 10 -32.16 6.33 -15.67
N THR A 11 -31.27 5.39 -15.95
CA THR A 11 -29.89 5.39 -15.41
C THR A 11 -28.87 5.97 -16.39
N GLY A 12 -29.20 6.05 -17.68
CA GLY A 12 -28.26 6.45 -18.74
C GLY A 12 -27.12 5.46 -18.97
N MET A 13 -27.17 4.27 -18.35
CA MET A 13 -26.11 3.27 -18.41
C MET A 13 -26.47 2.16 -19.40
N THR A 14 -25.49 1.71 -20.17
CA THR A 14 -25.64 0.47 -20.96
C THR A 14 -25.62 -0.75 -20.05
N GLY A 15 -26.15 -1.88 -20.53
CA GLY A 15 -26.09 -3.14 -19.79
C GLY A 15 -24.66 -3.55 -19.42
N THR A 16 -23.69 -3.27 -20.29
CA THR A 16 -22.25 -3.49 -20.02
C THR A 16 -21.73 -2.57 -18.91
N ALA A 17 -22.05 -1.27 -18.96
CA ALA A 17 -21.63 -0.34 -17.91
C ALA A 17 -22.20 -0.73 -16.55
N ARG A 18 -23.48 -1.13 -16.50
CA ARG A 18 -24.12 -1.61 -15.28
C ARG A 18 -23.49 -2.91 -14.77
N ALA A 19 -23.15 -3.84 -15.66
CA ALA A 19 -22.45 -5.07 -15.29
C ALA A 19 -21.10 -4.80 -14.64
N PHE A 20 -20.28 -3.90 -15.19
CA PHE A 20 -19.00 -3.52 -14.57
C PHE A 20 -19.19 -2.77 -13.25
N GLN A 21 -20.22 -1.94 -13.13
CA GLN A 21 -20.54 -1.29 -11.86
C GLN A 21 -20.86 -2.32 -10.77
N LEU A 22 -21.68 -3.33 -11.09
CA LEU A 22 -22.01 -4.42 -10.17
C LEU A 22 -20.79 -5.28 -9.82
N LEU A 23 -19.99 -5.67 -10.81
CA LEU A 23 -18.77 -6.46 -10.58
C LEU A 23 -17.76 -5.76 -9.67
N ASN A 24 -17.70 -4.42 -9.69
CA ASN A 24 -16.84 -3.64 -8.81
C ASN A 24 -17.53 -3.26 -7.49
N SER A 25 -18.80 -3.61 -7.30
CA SER A 25 -19.53 -3.34 -6.05
C SER A 25 -19.19 -4.37 -4.97
N ALA A 26 -19.33 -3.97 -3.71
CA ALA A 26 -19.10 -4.84 -2.56
C ALA A 26 -19.99 -6.10 -2.58
N GLY A 27 -21.18 -6.05 -3.19
CA GLY A 27 -22.10 -7.20 -3.26
C GLY A 27 -21.61 -8.36 -4.13
N CYS A 28 -20.58 -8.15 -4.96
CA CYS A 28 -19.93 -9.23 -5.73
C CYS A 28 -18.66 -9.77 -5.06
N TRP A 29 -18.29 -9.25 -3.88
CA TRP A 29 -17.11 -9.69 -3.18
C TRP A 29 -17.46 -10.89 -2.30
N SER A 30 -16.60 -11.91 -2.32
CA SER A 30 -16.76 -13.10 -1.50
C SER A 30 -16.06 -12.90 -0.17
N ASP A 31 -16.70 -13.33 0.92
CA ASP A 31 -16.08 -13.40 2.25
C ASP A 31 -15.08 -14.58 2.38
N GLN A 32 -14.98 -15.42 1.35
CA GLN A 32 -14.08 -16.57 1.31
C GLN A 32 -12.87 -16.32 0.41
N LEU A 33 -11.73 -16.86 0.82
CA LEU A 33 -10.50 -16.87 0.02
C LEU A 33 -10.73 -17.61 -1.31
N PHE A 34 -10.16 -17.10 -2.40
CA PHE A 34 -10.22 -17.78 -3.69
C PHE A 34 -9.50 -19.12 -3.64
N ASP A 35 -10.21 -20.17 -4.04
CA ASP A 35 -9.65 -21.50 -4.21
C ASP A 35 -8.88 -21.61 -5.53
N VAL A 36 -8.20 -22.73 -5.73
CA VAL A 36 -7.39 -22.99 -6.94
C VAL A 36 -8.25 -22.89 -8.21
N LEU A 37 -9.51 -23.35 -8.14
CA LEU A 37 -10.44 -23.26 -9.26
C LEU A 37 -10.76 -21.80 -9.60
N SER A 38 -11.11 -20.97 -8.60
CA SER A 38 -11.39 -19.55 -8.81
C SER A 38 -10.20 -18.81 -9.43
N LEU A 39 -8.98 -19.07 -8.94
CA LEU A 39 -7.77 -18.48 -9.50
C LEU A 39 -7.51 -18.94 -10.95
N ASN A 40 -7.79 -20.21 -11.26
CA ASN A 40 -7.69 -20.73 -12.62
C ASN A 40 -8.71 -20.05 -13.55
N ILE A 41 -9.96 -19.92 -13.11
CA ILE A 41 -11.02 -19.21 -13.85
C ILE A 41 -10.61 -17.76 -14.09
N LEU A 42 -10.14 -17.03 -13.08
CA LEU A 42 -9.67 -15.66 -13.24
C LEU A 42 -8.50 -15.59 -14.22
N SER A 43 -7.56 -16.54 -14.14
CA SER A 43 -6.42 -16.63 -15.07
C SER A 43 -6.89 -16.87 -16.50
N GLN A 44 -7.86 -17.76 -16.72
CA GLN A 44 -8.46 -18.00 -18.04
C GLN A 44 -9.17 -16.75 -18.56
N ILE A 45 -9.95 -16.04 -17.72
CA ILE A 45 -10.60 -14.77 -18.07
C ILE A 45 -9.56 -13.73 -18.48
N THR A 46 -8.44 -13.61 -17.76
CA THR A 46 -7.36 -12.68 -18.15
C THR A 46 -6.69 -13.07 -19.47
N ALA A 47 -6.62 -14.36 -19.81
CA ALA A 47 -5.99 -14.85 -21.03
C ALA A 47 -6.83 -14.60 -22.29
N ILE A 48 -8.16 -14.74 -22.18
CA ILE A 48 -9.10 -14.50 -23.30
C ILE A 48 -9.48 -13.03 -23.47
N SER A 49 -9.29 -12.20 -22.43
CA SER A 49 -9.61 -10.78 -22.46
C SER A 49 -8.53 -9.95 -23.16
N PRO A 50 -8.90 -8.89 -23.91
CA PRO A 50 -7.94 -7.95 -24.46
C PRO A 50 -7.10 -7.29 -23.37
N LYS A 51 -5.81 -7.08 -23.65
CA LYS A 51 -4.89 -6.41 -22.73
C LYS A 51 -4.80 -4.93 -23.08
N ALA A 52 -5.00 -4.08 -22.10
CA ALA A 52 -4.78 -2.63 -22.23
C ALA A 52 -3.37 -2.29 -21.70
N THR A 53 -2.57 -1.65 -22.53
CA THR A 53 -1.25 -1.09 -22.19
C THR A 53 -1.22 0.40 -22.56
N TYR A 54 -0.30 1.16 -21.98
CA TYR A 54 -0.09 2.56 -22.37
C TYR A 54 1.03 2.69 -23.41
N TYR A 55 0.95 3.69 -24.27
CA TYR A 55 1.99 4.05 -25.22
C TYR A 55 2.33 5.55 -25.14
N PRO A 56 3.63 5.92 -25.12
CA PRO A 56 4.75 5.04 -24.78
C PRO A 56 4.60 4.50 -23.34
N GLU A 57 5.22 3.37 -23.00
CA GLU A 57 4.96 2.68 -21.72
C GLU A 57 5.14 3.59 -20.49
N ASP A 58 6.05 4.56 -20.59
CA ASP A 58 6.40 5.52 -19.54
C ASP A 58 5.41 6.69 -19.42
N LEU A 59 4.52 6.88 -20.40
CA LEU A 59 3.56 7.98 -20.44
C LEU A 59 2.15 7.41 -20.60
N THR A 60 1.28 7.66 -19.61
CA THR A 60 -0.12 7.23 -19.63
C THR A 60 -1.01 8.07 -20.56
N CYS A 61 -0.48 8.56 -21.68
CA CYS A 61 -1.16 9.50 -22.57
C CYS A 61 -2.01 8.82 -23.65
N MET A 62 -1.73 7.56 -24.01
CA MET A 62 -2.52 6.81 -24.98
C MET A 62 -2.68 5.34 -24.56
N VAL A 63 -3.91 4.80 -24.64
CA VAL A 63 -4.19 3.39 -24.35
C VAL A 63 -4.18 2.58 -25.65
N THR A 64 -3.37 1.54 -25.70
CA THR A 64 -3.35 0.53 -26.76
C THR A 64 -4.03 -0.74 -26.25
N ILE A 65 -5.06 -1.19 -26.97
CA ILE A 65 -5.78 -2.44 -26.66
C ILE A 65 -5.31 -3.52 -27.62
N LYS A 66 -4.65 -4.55 -27.08
CA LYS A 66 -4.25 -5.74 -27.82
C LYS A 66 -5.33 -6.80 -27.71
N TRP A 67 -6.07 -7.00 -28.80
CA TRP A 67 -7.14 -8.00 -28.92
C TRP A 67 -6.56 -9.41 -29.04
N ASN A 68 -7.27 -10.39 -28.48
CA ASN A 68 -6.90 -11.79 -28.65
C ASN A 68 -7.55 -12.32 -29.94
N LEU A 69 -6.75 -12.53 -30.98
CA LEU A 69 -7.24 -12.93 -32.30
C LEU A 69 -7.64 -14.41 -32.38
N ASN A 70 -7.24 -15.23 -31.40
CA ASN A 70 -7.31 -16.69 -31.50
C ASN A 70 -8.44 -17.33 -30.68
N SER A 71 -9.24 -16.52 -29.96
CA SER A 71 -10.21 -17.04 -28.98
C SER A 71 -11.65 -16.62 -29.24
N LEU A 72 -11.92 -15.32 -29.36
CA LEU A 72 -13.28 -14.77 -29.39
C LEU A 72 -13.45 -13.65 -30.42
N PRO A 73 -14.65 -13.42 -30.96
CA PRO A 73 -14.93 -12.22 -31.76
C PRO A 73 -14.74 -10.92 -30.95
N TYR A 74 -14.36 -9.84 -31.64
CA TYR A 74 -14.18 -8.50 -31.05
C TYR A 74 -15.39 -8.05 -30.21
N SER A 75 -16.61 -8.31 -30.69
CA SER A 75 -17.86 -7.92 -30.05
C SER A 75 -18.04 -8.53 -28.65
N MET A 76 -17.43 -9.69 -28.38
CA MET A 76 -17.52 -10.42 -27.10
C MET A 76 -16.34 -10.12 -26.17
N GLN A 77 -15.29 -9.48 -26.69
CA GLN A 77 -14.09 -9.15 -25.93
C GLN A 77 -14.23 -7.79 -25.24
N ARG A 78 -13.85 -7.70 -23.96
CA ARG A 78 -13.84 -6.45 -23.19
C ARG A 78 -12.57 -6.39 -22.33
N PHE A 79 -11.75 -5.37 -22.53
CA PHE A 79 -10.52 -5.19 -21.74
C PHE A 79 -10.80 -4.92 -20.25
N GLY A 80 -12.00 -4.45 -19.90
CA GLY A 80 -12.42 -4.25 -18.51
C GLY A 80 -12.34 -5.53 -17.67
N TYR A 81 -12.64 -6.71 -18.26
CA TYR A 81 -12.53 -7.99 -17.56
C TYR A 81 -11.09 -8.33 -17.22
N TYR A 82 -10.14 -8.03 -18.11
CA TYR A 82 -8.71 -8.17 -17.82
C TYR A 82 -8.30 -7.31 -16.62
N LEU A 83 -8.74 -6.05 -16.59
CA LEU A 83 -8.43 -5.14 -15.48
C LEU A 83 -9.04 -5.60 -14.16
N THR A 84 -10.32 -6.00 -14.13
CA THR A 84 -10.99 -6.49 -12.92
C THR A 84 -10.37 -7.79 -12.42
N ALA A 85 -10.15 -8.78 -13.28
CA ALA A 85 -9.57 -10.06 -12.88
C ALA A 85 -8.13 -9.90 -12.39
N LYS A 86 -7.32 -9.08 -13.06
CA LYS A 86 -5.95 -8.77 -12.61
C LYS A 86 -5.95 -8.09 -11.23
N LYS A 87 -6.81 -7.09 -11.01
CA LYS A 87 -6.96 -6.43 -9.71
C LYS A 87 -7.32 -7.42 -8.59
N LEU A 88 -8.23 -8.37 -8.85
CA LEU A 88 -8.61 -9.40 -7.87
C LEU A 88 -7.46 -10.34 -7.54
N ILE A 89 -6.71 -10.80 -8.56
CA ILE A 89 -5.53 -11.64 -8.38
C ILE A 89 -4.47 -10.89 -7.57
N ASP A 90 -4.15 -9.64 -7.93
CA ASP A 90 -3.16 -8.82 -7.25
C ASP A 90 -3.56 -8.59 -5.78
N LEU A 91 -4.82 -8.22 -5.52
CA LEU A 91 -5.36 -8.05 -4.16
C LEU A 91 -5.20 -9.33 -3.33
N PHE A 92 -5.55 -10.49 -3.90
CA PHE A 92 -5.43 -11.76 -3.22
C PHE A 92 -3.97 -12.12 -2.90
N LEU A 93 -3.05 -11.90 -3.83
CA LEU A 93 -1.62 -12.12 -3.62
C LEU A 93 -1.07 -11.19 -2.53
N ILE A 94 -1.51 -9.93 -2.48
CA ILE A 94 -1.16 -8.98 -1.44
C ILE A 94 -1.65 -9.47 -0.08
N ILE A 95 -2.93 -9.83 0.05
CA ILE A 95 -3.50 -10.34 1.30
C ILE A 95 -2.78 -11.62 1.75
N ARG A 96 -2.54 -12.55 0.82
CA ARG A 96 -1.78 -13.76 1.09
C ARG A 96 -0.39 -13.42 1.61
N GLY A 97 0.33 -12.51 0.95
CA GLY A 97 1.67 -12.08 1.38
C GLY A 97 1.67 -11.44 2.77
N LEU A 98 0.67 -10.59 3.07
CA LEU A 98 0.52 -9.93 4.37
C LEU A 98 0.25 -10.94 5.51
N LEU A 99 -0.51 -12.00 5.23
CA LEU A 99 -0.83 -13.06 6.18
C LEU A 99 0.31 -14.08 6.31
N SER A 100 0.79 -14.64 5.21
CA SER A 100 1.81 -15.70 5.21
C SER A 100 3.18 -15.21 5.66
N SER A 101 3.51 -13.94 5.37
CA SER A 101 4.76 -13.32 5.82
C SER A 101 4.62 -12.63 7.18
N GLU A 102 3.49 -12.88 7.85
CA GLU A 102 3.11 -12.39 9.17
C GLU A 102 3.14 -10.87 9.35
N VAL A 103 3.14 -10.09 8.27
CA VAL A 103 3.19 -8.62 8.34
C VAL A 103 1.99 -8.10 9.12
N LEU A 104 0.79 -8.59 8.77
CA LEU A 104 -0.44 -8.20 9.44
C LEU A 104 -0.46 -8.70 10.90
N LEU A 105 -0.02 -9.93 11.14
CA LEU A 105 0.06 -10.50 12.49
C LEU A 105 1.00 -9.69 13.40
N VAL A 106 2.19 -9.33 12.90
CA VAL A 106 3.17 -8.52 13.63
C VAL A 106 2.62 -7.12 13.90
N ALA A 107 1.92 -6.52 12.94
CA ALA A 107 1.30 -5.21 13.11
C ALA A 107 0.19 -5.25 14.18
N LEU A 108 -0.74 -6.21 14.08
CA LEU A 108 -1.88 -6.36 15.00
C LEU A 108 -1.48 -6.76 16.42
N LYS A 109 -0.34 -7.46 16.60
CA LYS A 109 0.21 -7.77 17.93
C LYS A 109 0.78 -6.54 18.64
N LYS A 110 1.11 -5.46 17.92
CA LYS A 110 1.64 -4.24 18.52
C LYS A 110 0.50 -3.40 19.08
N ARG A 111 0.74 -2.78 20.23
CA ARG A 111 -0.21 -1.89 20.89
C ARG A 111 0.04 -0.44 20.46
N TYR A 112 -1.01 0.20 19.97
CA TYR A 112 -0.98 1.63 19.64
C TYR A 112 -0.61 2.47 20.87
N ARG A 113 0.23 3.49 20.66
CA ARG A 113 0.81 4.39 21.69
C ARG A 113 1.69 3.73 22.75
N VAL A 114 1.95 2.44 22.65
CA VAL A 114 2.88 1.71 23.53
C VAL A 114 4.06 1.16 22.75
N ASN A 115 3.79 0.57 21.58
CA ASN A 115 4.82 0.03 20.70
C ASN A 115 5.06 0.88 19.46
N TYR A 116 4.06 1.66 19.04
CA TYR A 116 4.11 2.47 17.83
C TYR A 116 3.10 3.62 17.86
N GLY A 117 3.30 4.60 16.98
CA GLY A 117 2.37 5.71 16.76
C GLY A 117 2.98 6.79 15.89
N ILE A 118 2.25 7.88 15.68
CA ILE A 118 2.75 9.09 15.00
C ILE A 118 3.27 10.05 16.06
N ASN A 119 4.32 10.81 15.73
CA ASN A 119 4.80 11.85 16.62
C ASN A 119 3.89 13.10 16.52
N PRO A 120 3.24 13.53 17.61
CA PRO A 120 2.41 14.73 17.60
C PRO A 120 3.22 16.03 17.59
N ASN A 121 4.55 15.96 17.80
CA ASN A 121 5.41 17.13 17.84
C ASN A 121 5.52 17.75 16.43
N SER A 122 5.07 18.99 16.28
CA SER A 122 5.15 19.75 15.03
C SER A 122 6.58 19.97 14.51
N TYR A 123 7.60 19.88 15.38
CA TYR A 123 9.02 19.93 14.99
C TYR A 123 9.54 18.59 14.46
N PHE A 124 8.79 17.50 14.64
CA PHE A 124 9.15 16.19 14.12
C PHE A 124 8.70 16.05 12.67
N ASN A 125 9.67 15.98 11.76
CA ASN A 125 9.40 16.11 10.34
C ASN A 125 8.91 14.81 9.66
N ARG A 126 8.79 13.69 10.39
CA ARG A 126 8.35 12.41 9.80
C ARG A 126 6.86 12.20 10.01
N LEU A 127 6.19 11.81 8.93
CA LEU A 127 4.74 11.54 8.94
C LEU A 127 4.39 10.05 9.09
N MET A 128 5.40 9.17 9.04
CA MET A 128 5.25 7.72 9.22
C MET A 128 5.20 7.32 10.70
N ALA A 129 4.60 6.16 10.98
CA ALA A 129 4.65 5.56 12.32
C ALA A 129 6.07 5.23 12.74
N VAL A 130 6.38 5.53 14.00
CA VAL A 130 7.66 5.29 14.64
C VAL A 130 7.51 4.36 15.85
N PRO A 131 8.57 3.64 16.24
CA PRO A 131 8.56 2.83 17.46
C PRO A 131 8.42 3.68 18.73
N PHE A 132 7.75 3.13 19.73
CA PHE A 132 7.62 3.73 21.06
C PHE A 132 8.44 2.90 22.06
N ARG A 133 9.15 3.57 22.98
CA ARG A 133 9.92 2.94 24.06
C ARG A 133 9.03 2.57 25.25
N ALA A 134 8.00 3.35 25.47
CA ALA A 134 7.00 3.16 26.50
C ALA A 134 5.71 3.89 26.08
N LYS A 135 4.69 3.84 26.94
CA LYS A 135 3.42 4.54 26.68
C LYS A 135 3.69 6.02 26.41
N ASP A 136 3.29 6.49 25.23
CA ASP A 136 3.45 7.87 24.77
C ASP A 136 4.88 8.40 24.71
N ILE A 137 5.88 7.51 24.81
CA ILE A 137 7.30 7.86 24.74
C ILE A 137 7.88 7.31 23.45
N ILE A 138 8.22 8.23 22.56
CA ILE A 138 8.66 7.94 21.19
C ILE A 138 10.15 7.61 21.17
N ALA A 139 10.55 6.71 20.27
CA ALA A 139 11.94 6.52 19.91
C ALA A 139 12.29 7.37 18.66
N ASP A 140 12.47 8.68 18.86
CA ASP A 140 12.54 9.71 17.79
C ASP A 140 13.56 9.46 16.68
N LYS A 141 14.60 8.66 16.95
CA LYS A 141 15.67 8.33 16.00
C LYS A 141 15.55 6.94 15.39
N THR A 142 14.39 6.31 15.50
CA THR A 142 14.19 4.93 15.06
C THR A 142 13.03 4.81 14.07
N GLU A 143 13.12 3.79 13.22
CA GLU A 143 12.11 3.44 12.24
C GLU A 143 11.92 1.92 12.21
N PHE A 144 10.80 1.48 11.64
CA PHE A 144 10.57 0.06 11.42
C PHE A 144 11.39 -0.39 10.21
N GLY A 145 12.31 -1.35 10.41
CA GLY A 145 13.18 -1.83 9.34
C GLY A 145 12.46 -2.56 8.20
N ARG A 146 11.28 -3.16 8.48
CA ARG A 146 10.43 -3.75 7.44
C ARG A 146 9.46 -2.69 6.90
N PRO A 147 9.56 -2.29 5.62
CA PRO A 147 8.73 -1.23 5.06
C PRO A 147 7.24 -1.58 5.08
N ASP A 148 6.88 -2.86 4.84
CA ASP A 148 5.48 -3.30 4.87
C ASP A 148 4.86 -3.11 6.27
N VAL A 149 5.63 -3.41 7.33
CA VAL A 149 5.21 -3.18 8.71
C VAL A 149 5.09 -1.68 8.98
N ALA A 150 6.02 -0.87 8.48
CA ALA A 150 5.97 0.59 8.61
C ALA A 150 4.72 1.19 7.94
N LEU A 151 4.34 0.71 6.75
CA LEU A 151 3.15 1.16 6.03
C LEU A 151 1.88 0.82 6.80
N VAL A 152 1.72 -0.44 7.23
CA VAL A 152 0.54 -0.89 7.97
C VAL A 152 0.40 -0.16 9.30
N LEU A 153 1.50 -0.02 10.07
CA LEU A 153 1.47 0.69 11.34
C LEU A 153 1.21 2.19 11.16
N THR A 154 1.68 2.80 10.08
CA THR A 154 1.33 4.19 9.72
C THR A 154 -0.16 4.32 9.51
N GLN A 155 -0.73 3.46 8.67
CA GLN A 155 -2.16 3.50 8.36
C GLN A 155 -3.02 3.28 9.61
N LEU A 156 -2.69 2.28 10.42
CA LEU A 156 -3.36 2.05 11.72
C LEU A 156 -3.23 3.25 12.65
N SER A 157 -2.05 3.89 12.70
CA SER A 157 -1.84 5.06 13.58
C SER A 157 -2.79 6.20 13.22
N TYR A 158 -2.95 6.51 11.93
CA TYR A 158 -3.87 7.56 11.49
C TYR A 158 -5.35 7.16 11.63
N TYR A 159 -5.69 5.87 11.49
CA TYR A 159 -7.05 5.40 11.81
C TYR A 159 -7.38 5.55 13.29
N TYR A 160 -6.41 5.31 14.19
CA TYR A 160 -6.62 5.50 15.62
C TYR A 160 -6.58 6.98 16.05
N SER A 161 -5.70 7.80 15.47
CA SER A 161 -5.57 9.21 15.85
C SER A 161 -6.57 10.14 15.15
N GLY A 162 -7.05 9.74 13.98
CA GLY A 162 -7.66 10.67 13.02
C GLY A 162 -6.65 11.69 12.49
N LEU A 163 -7.13 12.58 11.61
CA LEU A 163 -6.37 13.72 11.12
C LEU A 163 -6.50 14.92 12.08
N ASN A 164 -5.44 15.70 12.25
CA ASN A 164 -5.59 17.00 12.92
C ASN A 164 -6.25 18.04 12.00
N ASP A 165 -6.68 19.18 12.56
CA ASP A 165 -7.40 20.21 11.81
C ASP A 165 -6.61 20.71 10.60
N SER A 166 -5.30 20.91 10.77
CA SER A 166 -4.43 21.35 9.67
C SER A 166 -4.35 20.31 8.55
N GLN A 167 -4.19 19.03 8.90
CA GLN A 167 -4.11 17.93 7.94
C GLN A 167 -5.44 17.76 7.18
N LEU A 168 -6.57 17.86 7.89
CA LEU A 168 -7.88 17.75 7.28
C LEU A 168 -8.13 18.93 6.31
N ILE A 169 -7.82 20.16 6.72
CA ILE A 169 -7.90 21.34 5.84
C ILE A 169 -6.98 21.19 4.62
N GLN A 170 -5.77 20.62 4.78
CA GLN A 170 -4.88 20.34 3.65
C GLN A 170 -5.51 19.40 2.62
N CYS A 171 -6.25 18.37 3.05
CA CYS A 171 -7.01 17.50 2.15
C CYS A 171 -8.00 18.30 1.30
N PHE A 172 -8.81 19.15 1.92
CA PHE A 172 -9.78 19.99 1.21
C PHE A 172 -9.14 21.01 0.27
N VAL A 173 -8.04 21.64 0.70
CA VAL A 173 -7.29 22.60 -0.12
C VAL A 173 -6.69 21.90 -1.34
N ARG A 174 -6.16 20.69 -1.19
CA ARG A 174 -5.68 19.90 -2.33
C ARG A 174 -6.83 19.48 -3.23
N LEU A 175 -7.93 19.00 -2.67
CA LEU A 175 -9.09 18.55 -3.42
C LEU A 175 -9.61 19.66 -4.35
N SER A 176 -9.73 20.89 -3.83
CA SER A 176 -10.19 22.04 -4.62
C SER A 176 -9.20 22.51 -5.70
N LYS A 177 -7.89 22.34 -5.49
CA LYS A 177 -6.85 22.87 -6.39
C LYS A 177 -6.34 21.88 -7.43
N THR A 178 -6.33 20.58 -7.12
CA THR A 178 -5.57 19.59 -7.90
C THR A 178 -6.46 18.55 -8.57
N GLU A 179 -7.60 18.19 -7.97
CA GLU A 179 -8.48 17.18 -8.57
C GLU A 179 -9.25 17.74 -9.76
N SER A 180 -9.34 16.97 -10.84
CA SER A 180 -10.13 17.36 -12.01
C SER A 180 -11.63 17.38 -11.74
N ASN A 181 -12.09 16.51 -10.83
CA ASN A 181 -13.49 16.46 -10.39
C ASN A 181 -13.59 16.32 -8.85
N PRO A 182 -13.46 17.43 -8.11
CA PRO A 182 -13.48 17.43 -6.64
C PRO A 182 -14.78 16.84 -6.06
N ALA A 183 -15.92 17.08 -6.73
CA ALA A 183 -17.22 16.60 -6.27
C ALA A 183 -17.29 15.07 -6.25
N SER A 184 -16.80 14.41 -7.31
CA SER A 184 -16.80 12.95 -7.38
C SER A 184 -15.93 12.31 -6.31
N THR A 185 -14.74 12.85 -6.05
CA THR A 185 -13.87 12.36 -4.98
C THR A 185 -14.47 12.61 -3.60
N TYR A 186 -15.12 13.76 -3.39
CA TYR A 186 -15.80 14.07 -2.14
C TYR A 186 -16.99 13.14 -1.87
N GLU A 187 -17.79 12.84 -2.90
CA GLU A 187 -18.89 11.88 -2.80
C GLU A 187 -18.41 10.48 -2.40
N GLN A 188 -17.18 10.09 -2.74
CA GLN A 188 -16.60 8.84 -2.25
C GLN A 188 -16.34 8.88 -0.75
N TRP A 189 -15.99 10.03 -0.16
CA TRP A 189 -15.75 10.14 1.28
C TRP A 189 -17.00 9.95 2.12
N ILE A 190 -18.18 10.24 1.55
CA ILE A 190 -19.49 10.10 2.19
C ILE A 190 -20.33 9.12 1.35
N PRO A 191 -20.07 7.80 1.46
CA PRO A 191 -20.84 6.80 0.75
C PRO A 191 -22.32 6.90 1.13
N ALA A 192 -23.21 6.55 0.20
CA ALA A 192 -24.66 6.68 0.36
C ALA A 192 -25.19 6.01 1.64
N GLU A 193 -24.55 4.92 2.05
CA GLU A 193 -24.87 4.12 3.24
C GLU A 193 -24.56 4.83 4.57
N GLU A 194 -23.68 5.84 4.57
CA GLU A 194 -23.25 6.58 5.76
C GLU A 194 -23.85 8.00 5.84
N GLN A 195 -24.80 8.34 4.97
CA GLN A 195 -25.35 9.70 4.88
C GLN A 195 -26.26 10.12 6.04
N ASP A 196 -26.79 9.18 6.82
CA ASP A 196 -27.75 9.48 7.88
C ASP A 196 -27.10 10.20 9.09
N GLY A 197 -25.79 10.06 9.28
CA GLY A 197 -25.02 10.73 10.34
C GLY A 197 -24.34 12.03 9.93
N VAL A 198 -24.44 12.44 8.65
CA VAL A 198 -23.68 13.57 8.12
C VAL A 198 -24.53 14.86 8.07
N PRO A 199 -24.06 15.99 8.63
CA PRO A 199 -24.76 17.26 8.55
C PRO A 199 -25.09 17.67 7.11
N LEU A 200 -26.31 18.17 6.88
CA LEU A 200 -26.79 18.59 5.55
C LEU A 200 -25.86 19.61 4.87
N SER A 201 -25.22 20.46 5.67
CA SER A 201 -24.27 21.49 5.24
C SER A 201 -23.05 20.91 4.52
N ILE A 202 -22.65 19.67 4.83
CA ILE A 202 -21.46 19.02 4.28
C ILE A 202 -21.77 17.74 3.49
N LYS A 203 -23.04 17.39 3.25
CA LYS A 203 -23.39 16.21 2.44
C LYS A 203 -22.89 16.30 1.00
N GLN A 204 -22.79 17.51 0.47
CA GLN A 204 -22.35 17.76 -0.90
C GLN A 204 -21.14 18.68 -0.92
N TRP A 205 -20.25 18.46 -1.89
CA TRP A 205 -19.06 19.28 -2.07
C TRP A 205 -19.36 20.79 -2.14
N LYS A 206 -20.45 21.18 -2.81
CA LYS A 206 -20.86 22.58 -2.97
C LYS A 206 -21.24 23.27 -1.64
N GLY A 207 -21.65 22.50 -0.63
CA GLY A 207 -22.00 23.02 0.68
C GLY A 207 -20.79 23.31 1.58
N VAL A 208 -19.62 22.78 1.22
CA VAL A 208 -18.40 22.93 2.02
C VAL A 208 -17.80 24.33 1.86
N ASN A 209 -17.76 25.09 2.95
CA ASN A 209 -17.14 26.41 3.02
C ASN A 209 -16.00 26.42 4.05
N LEU A 210 -14.76 26.29 3.55
CA LEU A 210 -13.55 26.34 4.37
C LEU A 210 -13.26 27.73 4.97
N LYS A 211 -14.08 28.76 4.76
CA LYS A 211 -13.92 30.05 5.45
C LYS A 211 -14.86 30.17 6.66
N ASP A 212 -15.85 29.30 6.75
CA ASP A 212 -16.78 29.27 7.86
C ASP A 212 -16.19 28.47 9.02
N TYR A 213 -15.79 29.17 10.08
CA TYR A 213 -15.19 28.55 11.27
C TYR A 213 -16.17 27.65 12.03
N GLN A 214 -17.47 28.00 12.05
CA GLN A 214 -18.47 27.17 12.71
C GLN A 214 -18.67 25.87 11.94
N GLN A 215 -18.81 25.93 10.62
CA GLN A 215 -18.92 24.73 9.79
C GLN A 215 -17.66 23.85 9.90
N GLN A 216 -16.47 24.45 9.88
CA GLN A 216 -15.22 23.70 10.06
C GLN A 216 -15.22 22.91 11.37
N THR A 217 -15.49 23.57 12.49
CA THR A 217 -15.35 22.97 13.82
C THR A 217 -16.49 22.02 14.17
N GLN A 218 -17.73 22.39 13.85
CA GLN A 218 -18.92 21.65 14.26
C GLN A 218 -19.34 20.57 13.26
N ASP A 219 -19.10 20.76 11.96
CA ASP A 219 -19.55 19.82 10.94
C ASP A 219 -18.38 19.03 10.33
N ILE A 220 -17.35 19.73 9.82
CA ILE A 220 -16.27 19.09 9.05
C ILE A 220 -15.36 18.27 9.97
N PHE A 221 -14.81 18.89 11.02
CA PHE A 221 -13.82 18.25 11.89
C PHE A 221 -14.43 17.15 12.75
N SER A 222 -15.67 17.33 13.20
CA SER A 222 -16.39 16.32 13.98
C SER A 222 -16.72 15.08 13.15
N THR A 223 -17.13 15.26 11.89
CA THR A 223 -17.60 14.16 11.02
C THR A 223 -16.47 13.43 10.31
N LEU A 224 -15.49 14.17 9.76
CA LEU A 224 -14.54 13.63 8.78
C LEU A 224 -13.16 13.29 9.33
N ARG A 225 -12.84 13.70 10.57
CA ARG A 225 -11.52 13.49 11.18
C ARG A 225 -11.10 12.02 11.27
N TYR A 226 -12.05 11.15 11.59
CA TYR A 226 -11.82 9.71 11.71
C TYR A 226 -12.35 8.92 10.51
N ASN A 227 -12.85 9.61 9.47
CA ASN A 227 -13.31 8.96 8.26
C ASN A 227 -12.11 8.30 7.55
N MET A 228 -12.16 6.98 7.42
CA MET A 228 -11.04 6.19 6.88
C MET A 228 -10.70 6.57 5.44
N LEU A 229 -11.68 6.99 4.64
CA LEU A 229 -11.48 7.38 3.24
C LEU A 229 -10.74 8.73 3.14
N VAL A 230 -11.06 9.67 4.03
CA VAL A 230 -10.34 10.94 4.15
C VAL A 230 -8.92 10.72 4.68
N VAL A 231 -8.76 9.85 5.67
CA VAL A 231 -7.43 9.42 6.17
C VAL A 231 -6.62 8.79 5.03
N ASN A 232 -7.21 7.89 4.25
CA ASN A 232 -6.54 7.27 3.10
C ASN A 232 -6.15 8.30 2.03
N TYR A 233 -7.00 9.28 1.77
CA TYR A 233 -6.67 10.40 0.88
C TYR A 233 -5.45 11.18 1.40
N PHE A 234 -5.41 11.51 2.69
CA PHE A 234 -4.25 12.17 3.31
C PHE A 234 -2.97 11.34 3.16
N LEU A 235 -3.03 10.05 3.49
CA LEU A 235 -1.90 9.13 3.41
C LEU A 235 -1.34 9.03 1.99
N ASN A 236 -2.22 8.84 1.00
CA ASN A 236 -1.85 8.64 -0.39
C ASN A 236 -1.31 9.90 -1.09
N HIS A 237 -1.64 11.09 -0.60
CA HIS A 237 -1.26 12.34 -1.26
C HIS A 237 -0.21 13.17 -0.52
N PHE A 238 -0.05 12.98 0.79
CA PHE A 238 0.87 13.77 1.61
C PHE A 238 1.94 12.91 2.30
N VAL A 239 1.57 11.74 2.81
CA VAL A 239 2.49 10.89 3.60
C VAL A 239 3.32 9.99 2.70
N PHE A 240 2.70 9.04 2.00
CA PHE A 240 3.43 8.02 1.24
C PHE A 240 4.23 8.57 0.05
N PRO A 241 3.76 9.56 -0.73
CA PRO A 241 4.58 10.15 -1.79
C PRO A 241 5.88 10.77 -1.28
N ARG A 242 5.87 11.24 -0.03
CA ARG A 242 7.00 11.88 0.62
C ARG A 242 7.91 10.87 1.33
N GLU A 243 7.33 9.98 2.13
CA GLU A 243 8.05 9.12 3.08
C GLU A 243 8.32 7.71 2.53
N ALA A 244 7.50 7.24 1.59
CA ALA A 244 7.59 5.91 0.97
C ALA A 244 7.97 6.01 -0.52
N LYS A 245 8.67 7.09 -0.90
CA LYS A 245 9.07 7.32 -2.30
C LYS A 245 9.96 6.18 -2.78
N GLN A 246 9.53 5.52 -3.84
CA GLN A 246 10.32 4.52 -4.54
C GLN A 246 10.99 5.15 -5.75
N PHE A 247 12.22 4.73 -6.02
CA PHE A 247 12.90 5.04 -7.27
C PHE A 247 12.59 3.94 -8.28
N PRO A 248 12.42 4.28 -9.57
CA PRO A 248 12.10 3.29 -10.61
C PRO A 248 13.19 2.22 -10.73
N HIS A 249 14.43 2.57 -10.38
CA HIS A 249 15.55 1.66 -10.31
C HIS A 249 16.23 1.82 -8.95
N LYS A 250 16.52 0.69 -8.31
CA LYS A 250 17.29 0.62 -7.07
C LYS A 250 18.56 -0.16 -7.37
N LEU A 251 19.70 0.51 -7.30
CA LEU A 251 20.99 -0.19 -7.26
C LEU A 251 21.13 -0.81 -5.87
N VAL A 252 21.11 -2.14 -5.80
CA VAL A 252 21.30 -2.89 -4.55
C VAL A 252 22.61 -3.64 -4.65
N SER A 253 23.40 -3.57 -3.59
CA SER A 253 24.55 -4.43 -3.36
C SER A 253 24.46 -4.92 -1.93
N SER A 254 24.50 -6.21 -1.74
CA SER A 254 24.64 -6.90 -0.46
C SER A 254 26.12 -7.05 -0.11
N ALA A 255 26.42 -7.36 1.15
CA ALA A 255 27.77 -7.74 1.56
C ALA A 255 28.29 -8.97 0.79
N LEU A 256 27.39 -9.87 0.36
CA LEU A 256 27.73 -11.03 -0.48
C LEU A 256 28.19 -10.61 -1.89
N ASP A 257 27.70 -9.48 -2.40
CA ASP A 257 28.12 -8.94 -3.69
C ASP A 257 29.54 -8.36 -3.65
N LEU A 258 30.08 -8.06 -2.46
CA LEU A 258 31.50 -7.73 -2.29
C LEU A 258 32.40 -8.93 -2.52
N SER A 259 31.91 -10.12 -2.17
CA SER A 259 32.63 -11.36 -2.35
C SER A 259 32.67 -11.75 -3.84
N SER A 260 31.67 -11.34 -4.64
CA SER A 260 31.36 -11.81 -6.01
C SER A 260 32.58 -12.07 -6.89
N SER A 261 32.59 -13.21 -7.58
CA SER A 261 33.61 -13.59 -8.57
C SER A 261 33.72 -12.61 -9.74
N LEU A 262 32.74 -11.72 -9.91
CA LEU A 262 32.76 -10.65 -10.91
C LEU A 262 33.71 -9.49 -10.53
N ARG A 263 34.22 -9.44 -9.30
CA ARG A 263 35.18 -8.41 -8.86
C ARG A 263 36.61 -8.89 -9.05
N SER A 264 37.42 -8.06 -9.71
CA SER A 264 38.85 -8.34 -9.99
C SER A 264 39.76 -8.23 -8.77
N LYS A 265 39.32 -7.57 -7.69
CA LYS A 265 40.06 -7.39 -6.44
C LYS A 265 39.18 -7.81 -5.27
N ILE A 266 39.32 -9.06 -4.86
CA ILE A 266 38.73 -9.57 -3.62
C ILE A 266 39.50 -8.92 -2.47
N THR A 267 38.81 -8.11 -1.67
CA THR A 267 39.35 -7.56 -0.42
C THR A 267 38.51 -8.11 0.72
N THR A 268 39.10 -8.97 1.54
CA THR A 268 38.46 -9.55 2.72
C THR A 268 39.29 -9.27 3.98
N GLY A 269 38.60 -8.79 5.01
CA GLY A 269 38.95 -8.72 6.44
C GLY A 269 37.59 -8.75 7.19
N PHE A 270 37.43 -9.29 8.40
CA PHE A 270 38.24 -9.18 9.61
C PHE A 270 37.95 -10.33 10.60
N SER A 271 38.81 -10.40 11.63
CA SER A 271 38.89 -11.27 12.80
C SER A 271 37.62 -11.39 13.67
N GLY A 272 37.47 -12.54 14.35
CA GLY A 272 37.03 -12.51 15.75
C GLY A 272 36.13 -13.61 16.31
N THR A 273 35.97 -14.78 15.67
CA THR A 273 35.52 -16.10 16.23
C THR A 273 35.15 -17.04 15.07
N ASN A 274 35.56 -18.31 15.13
CA ASN A 274 35.33 -19.31 14.07
C ASN A 274 33.85 -19.76 13.93
N ASP A 275 33.01 -19.39 14.90
CA ASP A 275 31.62 -19.87 15.06
C ASP A 275 30.70 -19.53 13.87
N THR A 276 31.07 -18.54 13.05
CA THR A 276 30.28 -18.06 11.90
C THR A 276 30.82 -18.49 10.54
N GLN A 277 31.84 -19.36 10.50
CA GLN A 277 32.48 -19.83 9.27
C GLN A 277 31.48 -20.39 8.25
N LEU A 278 30.49 -21.17 8.72
CA LEU A 278 29.47 -21.80 7.86
C LEU A 278 28.51 -20.80 7.23
N LEU A 279 28.48 -19.55 7.71
CA LEU A 279 27.64 -18.48 7.16
C LEU A 279 28.35 -17.65 6.09
N PHE A 280 29.62 -17.95 5.80
CA PHE A 280 30.36 -17.21 4.78
C PHE A 280 29.83 -17.49 3.37
N PRO A 281 29.80 -16.47 2.50
CA PRO A 281 29.59 -16.68 1.07
C PRO A 281 30.59 -17.70 0.50
N VAL A 282 30.13 -18.53 -0.45
CA VAL A 282 30.84 -19.69 -1.04
C VAL A 282 32.26 -19.37 -1.54
N HIS A 283 32.50 -18.12 -1.90
CA HIS A 283 33.71 -17.58 -2.49
C HIS A 283 34.61 -16.83 -1.50
N ILE A 284 34.22 -16.76 -0.22
CA ILE A 284 35.10 -16.35 0.87
C ILE A 284 35.79 -17.58 1.43
N GLN A 285 37.12 -17.53 1.47
CA GLN A 285 37.93 -18.52 2.16
C GLN A 285 38.47 -17.90 3.46
N GLN A 286 38.20 -18.55 4.58
CA GLN A 286 38.80 -18.19 5.86
C GLN A 286 40.27 -18.63 5.86
N TYR A 287 41.16 -17.76 6.34
CA TYR A 287 42.58 -18.05 6.49
C TYR A 287 42.93 -18.04 7.97
N ASP A 288 42.94 -19.22 8.58
CA ASP A 288 43.22 -19.37 10.01
C ASP A 288 44.72 -19.29 10.28
N LEU A 289 45.11 -18.31 11.09
CA LEU A 289 46.49 -18.16 11.55
C LEU A 289 46.77 -19.16 12.67
N LEU A 290 47.83 -19.94 12.52
CA LEU A 290 48.26 -20.95 13.52
C LEU A 290 48.42 -20.35 14.93
N GLU A 291 48.87 -19.11 15.03
CA GLU A 291 49.10 -18.38 16.28
C GLU A 291 47.80 -18.10 17.06
N LEU A 292 46.65 -18.08 16.37
CA LEU A 292 45.33 -17.72 16.93
C LEU A 292 44.40 -18.92 17.11
N GLN A 293 44.82 -20.15 16.81
CA GLN A 293 43.99 -21.35 17.02
C GLN A 293 43.66 -21.60 18.50
N LYS A 294 44.51 -21.15 19.42
CA LYS A 294 44.29 -21.31 20.88
C LYS A 294 43.12 -20.48 21.39
N THR A 295 42.79 -19.38 20.71
CA THR A 295 41.70 -18.47 21.12
C THR A 295 40.33 -19.13 21.02
N ASP A 296 40.11 -20.00 20.03
CA ASP A 296 38.85 -20.73 19.86
C ASP A 296 38.58 -21.68 21.04
N ALA A 297 39.61 -22.38 21.52
CA ALA A 297 39.50 -23.28 22.67
C ALA A 297 39.21 -22.52 23.99
N ILE A 298 39.72 -21.29 24.14
CA ILE A 298 39.45 -20.43 25.30
C ILE A 298 37.97 -19.99 25.30
N VAL A 299 37.40 -19.72 24.13
CA VAL A 299 35.97 -19.36 23.99
C VAL A 299 35.07 -20.51 24.45
N VAL A 300 35.36 -21.74 24.03
CA VAL A 300 34.60 -22.94 24.45
C VAL A 300 34.68 -23.18 25.96
N ASN A 301 35.84 -22.95 26.58
CA ASN A 301 36.00 -23.08 28.03
C ASN A 301 35.20 -22.05 28.85
N ASN A 302 34.78 -20.93 28.26
CA ASN A 302 33.92 -19.94 28.93
C ASN A 302 32.42 -20.25 28.81
N PHE A 303 32.04 -21.29 28.06
CA PHE A 303 30.66 -21.76 27.93
C PHE A 303 30.31 -22.91 28.89
N LEU A 304 31.30 -23.48 29.58
CA LEU A 304 31.16 -24.51 30.63
C LEU A 304 31.34 -23.90 32.02
#